data_AF-D3AKL0-F1
#
_entry.id   AF-D3AKL0-F1
#
_cell.length_a   1.000
_cell.length_b   1.000
_cell.length_c   1.000
_cell.angle_alpha   90.00
_cell.angle_beta   90.00
_cell.angle_gamma   90.00
#
_symmetry.space_group_name_H-M   'P 1'
#
loop_
_entity.id
_entity.type
_entity.pdbx_description
1 polymer ?
#
loop_
_entity_poly.entity_id
_entity_poly.type
_entity_poly.pdbx_seq_one_letter_code
_entity_poly.pdbx_strand_id
1 'polypeptide(L)' 'MLENMKLLGKGNTAEVFDYGNKRVCKLFYEGYPDKYVALEFRNSKEM' A
#
# COMPACT_ATOMS: atom_id res chain seq x y z
N MET A 1 18.00 -3.29 9.34
CA MET A 1 17.14 -4.48 9.15
C MET A 1 15.74 -3.95 8.85
N LEU A 2 15.07 -4.48 7.83
CA LEU A 2 13.63 -4.22 7.65
C LEU A 2 12.96 -4.80 8.89
N GLU A 3 12.66 -3.96 9.87
CA GLU A 3 11.78 -4.36 10.97
C GLU A 3 10.51 -4.93 10.33
N ASN A 4 10.11 -6.11 10.78
CA ASN A 4 9.01 -6.89 10.23
C ASN A 4 7.88 -5.98 9.74
N MET A 5 7.62 -5.95 8.43
CA MET A 5 6.49 -5.22 7.86
C MET A 5 5.23 -5.56 8.65
N LYS A 6 4.80 -4.62 9.50
CA LYS A 6 3.71 -4.86 10.43
C LYS A 6 2.40 -4.60 9.70
N LEU A 7 1.49 -5.57 9.67
CA LEU A 7 0.15 -5.36 9.13
C LEU A 7 -0.55 -4.25 9.93
N LEU A 8 -0.92 -3.18 9.25
CA LEU A 8 -1.67 -2.05 9.80
C LEU A 8 -3.18 -2.23 9.59
N GLY A 9 -3.58 -2.89 8.49
CA GLY A 9 -4.99 -3.15 8.22
C GLY A 9 -5.21 -3.91 6.91
N LYS A 10 -6.43 -4.42 6.76
CA LYS A 10 -6.90 -5.08 5.54
C LYS A 10 -8.11 -4.32 4.99
N GLY A 11 -8.05 -3.98 3.71
CA GLY A 11 -9.19 -3.45 2.97
C GLY A 11 -9.74 -4.47 2.00
N ASN A 12 -10.77 -4.05 1.25
CA ASN A 12 -11.37 -4.88 0.19
C ASN A 12 -10.44 -5.09 -1.01
N THR A 13 -9.48 -4.19 -1.24
CA THR A 13 -8.62 -4.19 -2.43
C THR A 13 -7.16 -4.48 -2.14
N ALA A 14 -6.72 -4.32 -0.89
CA ALA A 14 -5.32 -4.44 -0.50
C ALA A 14 -5.13 -4.66 1.00
N GLU A 15 -3.98 -5.20 1.36
CA GLU A 15 -3.43 -5.17 2.71
C GLU A 15 -2.45 -3.99 2.84
N VAL A 16 -2.43 -3.35 4.02
CA VAL A 16 -1.57 -2.19 4.30
C VAL A 16 -0.59 -2.55 5.41
N PHE A 17 0.68 -2.31 5.18
CA PHE A 17 1.78 -2.60 6.09
C PHE A 17 2.54 -1.33 6.46
N ASP A 18 3.09 -1.30 7.67
CA ASP A 18 4.10 -0.33 8.06
C ASP A 18 5.40 -0.66 7.32
N TYR A 19 5.95 0.34 6.64
CA TYR A 19 7.23 0.21 5.92
C TYR A 19 8.35 1.04 6.58
N GLY A 20 8.08 1.62 7.75
CA GLY A 20 8.99 2.52 8.45
C GLY A 20 9.17 3.85 7.70
N ASN A 21 9.99 4.73 8.28
CA ASN A 21 10.29 6.05 7.69
C ASN A 21 9.05 6.87 7.29
N LYS A 22 7.97 6.76 8.08
CA LYS A 22 6.66 7.39 7.79
C LYS A 22 6.05 6.98 6.44
N ARG A 23 6.41 5.80 5.95
CA ARG A 23 5.87 5.21 4.71
C ARG A 23 5.03 3.98 5.05
N VAL A 24 4.05 3.74 4.20
CA VAL A 24 3.25 2.51 4.21
C VAL A 24 3.47 1.74 2.92
N CYS A 25 3.41 0.42 3.00
CA CYS A 25 3.40 -0.47 1.84
C CYS A 25 1.99 -1.02 1.66
N LYS A 26 1.40 -0.81 0.48
CA LYS A 26 0.07 -1.33 0.14
C LYS A 26 0.22 -2.45 -0.87
N LEU A 27 -0.17 -3.66 -0.49
CA LEU A 27 -0.13 -4.86 -1.33
C LEU A 27 -1.54 -5.15 -1.83
N PHE A 28 -1.78 -4.84 -3.11
CA PHE A 28 -3.08 -5.07 -3.75
C PHE A 28 -3.30 -6.57 -4.01
N TYR A 29 -4.54 -7.02 -3.87
CA TYR A 29 -4.90 -8.39 -4.19
C TYR A 29 -4.76 -8.66 -5.69
N GLU A 30 -4.47 -9.91 -6.03
CA GLU A 30 -4.34 -10.35 -7.42
C GLU A 30 -5.61 -10.00 -8.23
N GLY A 31 -5.41 -9.54 -9.47
CA GLY A 31 -6.49 -9.11 -10.36
C GLY A 31 -6.98 -7.68 -10.13
N TYR A 32 -6.48 -6.96 -9.11
CA TYR A 32 -6.76 -5.54 -8.97
C TYR A 32 -6.11 -4.75 -10.13
N PRO A 33 -6.84 -3.90 -10.88
CA PRO A 33 -6.30 -3.31 -12.10
C PRO A 33 -5.12 -2.36 -11.86
N ASP A 34 -4.01 -2.59 -12.57
CA ASP A 34 -2.76 -1.78 -12.48
C ASP A 34 -3.01 -0.28 -12.67
N LYS A 35 -3.96 0.09 -13.53
CA LYS A 35 -4.33 1.50 -13.75
C LYS A 35 -4.81 2.18 -12.47
N TYR A 36 -5.50 1.46 -11.59
CA TYR A 36 -5.99 1.99 -10.32
C TYR A 36 -4.90 2.01 -9.26
N VAL A 37 -3.98 1.02 -9.27
CA VAL A 37 -2.75 1.07 -8.45
C VAL A 37 -1.94 2.33 -8.76
N ALA A 38 -1.70 2.59 -10.05
CA ALA A 38 -0.95 3.76 -10.50
C ALA A 38 -1.64 5.09 -10.18
N LEU A 39 -2.98 5.14 -10.28
CA LEU A 39 -3.76 6.31 -9.92
C LEU A 39 -3.68 6.60 -8.41
N GLU A 40 -3.86 5.58 -7.57
CA GLU A 40 -3.75 5.73 -6.11
C GLU A 40 -2.36 6.22 -5.69
N PHE A 41 -1.30 5.65 -6.28
CA PHE A 41 0.08 6.08 -5.99
C PHE A 41 0.36 7.52 -6.42
N ARG A 42 -0.27 7.99 -7.50
CA ARG A 42 -0.15 9.38 -7.94
C ARG A 42 -0.84 10.32 -6.96
N ASN A 43 -2.09 10.00 -6.62
CA ASN A 43 -2.88 10.79 -5.68
C ASN A 43 -2.21 10.90 -4.30
N SER A 44 -1.53 9.84 -3.84
CA SER A 44 -0.81 9.87 -2.55
C SER A 44 0.42 10.79 -2.52
N LYS A 45 0.86 11.32 -3.67
CA LYS A 45 1.96 12.29 -3.76
C LYS A 45 1.49 13.73 -3.90
N GLU A 46 0.22 13.92 -4.29
CA GLU A 46 -0.37 15.24 -4.53
C GLU A 46 -1.11 15.78 -3.31
N MET A 47 -1.44 14.91 -2.34
CA MET A 47 -2.01 15.24 -1.03
C MET A 47 -0.93 15.34 0.05
#